data_AF-A0A4P5QDC5-F1
#
_entry.id   AF-A0A4P5QDC5-F1
#
_cell.length_a   1.000
_cell.length_b   1.000
_cell.length_c   1.000
_cell.angle_alpha   90.00
_cell.angle_beta   90.00
_cell.angle_gamma   90.00
#
_symmetry.space_group_name_H-M   'P 1'
#
loop_
_entity.id
_entity.type
_entity.pdbx_description
1 polymer ?
#
loop_
_entity_poly.entity_id
_entity_poly.type
_entity_poly.pdbx_seq_one_letter_code
_entity_poly.pdbx_strand_id
1 'polypeptide(L)'
;MVTSGWRIYNASPLFNFSFPNELTLGGWLGGALQWHFAGMWLFGINGVLYLLINIFSGRLKRKFWPLSPRELINDFIAALRGKLAHNDLSHYNTVQKLAYLFVMIDGIILVCSGLVVWKSVQFPLLRELFGGYDMARFIHFYAMSGMVGFVVVHLIMVALVPRTLLAMLRGR
;
A
#
# COMPACT_ATOMS: atom_id res chain seq x y z
N MET A 1 -12.00 -1.19 -0.64
CA MET A 1 -11.04 -0.68 -1.63
C MET A 1 -10.59 -1.74 -2.60
N VAL A 2 -9.83 -2.75 -2.15
CA VAL A 2 -9.32 -3.82 -3.04
C VAL A 2 -10.46 -4.60 -3.70
N THR A 3 -11.39 -5.14 -2.91
CA THR A 3 -12.50 -5.97 -3.40
C THR A 3 -13.48 -5.23 -4.30
N SER A 4 -13.72 -3.94 -4.05
CA SER A 4 -14.50 -3.09 -4.96
C SER A 4 -13.71 -2.71 -6.22
N GLY A 5 -12.39 -2.52 -6.11
CA GLY A 5 -11.51 -2.29 -7.26
C GLY A 5 -11.41 -3.50 -8.20
N TRP A 6 -11.43 -4.72 -7.66
CA TRP A 6 -11.53 -5.94 -8.48
C TRP A 6 -12.84 -6.03 -9.27
N ARG A 7 -13.97 -5.57 -8.71
CA ARG A 7 -15.24 -5.48 -9.47
C ARG A 7 -15.15 -4.46 -10.60
N ILE A 8 -14.48 -3.33 -10.37
CA ILE A 8 -14.22 -2.31 -11.40
C ILE A 8 -13.32 -2.88 -12.51
N TYR A 9 -12.27 -3.60 -12.13
CA TYR A 9 -11.39 -4.32 -13.06
C TYR A 9 -12.19 -5.30 -13.92
N ASN A 10 -13.08 -6.10 -13.34
CA ASN A 10 -13.89 -7.07 -14.08
C ASN A 10 -14.79 -6.42 -15.15
N ALA A 11 -15.17 -5.15 -15.00
CA ALA A 11 -15.98 -4.44 -16.00
C ALA A 11 -15.19 -4.04 -17.25
N SER A 12 -13.86 -3.91 -17.14
CA SER A 12 -12.95 -3.72 -18.26
C SER A 12 -11.60 -4.34 -17.91
N PRO A 13 -11.45 -5.66 -18.09
CA PRO A 13 -10.24 -6.39 -17.67
C PRO A 13 -9.01 -5.96 -18.47
N LEU A 14 -7.86 -5.93 -17.79
CA LEU A 14 -6.55 -5.69 -18.43
C LEU A 14 -5.86 -7.00 -18.87
N PHE A 15 -6.31 -8.13 -18.33
CA PHE A 15 -5.73 -9.46 -18.56
C PHE A 15 -6.87 -10.46 -18.81
N ASN A 16 -6.50 -11.65 -19.29
CA ASN A 16 -7.43 -12.74 -19.60
C ASN A 16 -7.93 -13.48 -18.35
N PHE A 17 -8.24 -12.76 -17.27
CA PHE A 17 -8.85 -13.33 -16.08
C PHE A 17 -9.83 -12.32 -15.45
N SER A 18 -10.65 -12.82 -14.53
CA SER A 18 -11.56 -12.00 -13.74
C SER A 18 -11.59 -12.54 -12.32
N PHE A 19 -11.83 -11.66 -11.34
CA PHE A 19 -11.98 -12.07 -9.95
C PHE A 19 -13.38 -12.67 -9.73
N PRO A 20 -13.52 -13.75 -8.92
CA PRO A 20 -14.83 -14.29 -8.55
C PRO A 20 -15.71 -13.22 -7.92
N ASN A 21 -16.97 -13.12 -8.37
CA ASN A 21 -17.86 -12.04 -7.95
C ASN A 21 -18.15 -12.07 -6.44
N GLU A 22 -18.10 -13.25 -5.84
CA GLU A 22 -18.29 -13.51 -4.41
C GLU A 22 -17.20 -12.87 -3.54
N LEU A 23 -16.01 -12.67 -4.11
CA LEU A 23 -14.88 -12.00 -3.46
C LEU A 23 -14.85 -10.49 -3.74
N THR A 24 -15.75 -10.00 -4.59
CA THR A 24 -15.82 -8.58 -4.94
C THR A 24 -16.89 -7.83 -4.14
N LEU A 25 -16.73 -6.52 -4.01
CA LEU A 25 -17.65 -5.66 -3.27
C LEU A 25 -18.43 -4.73 -4.21
N GLY A 26 -19.73 -4.56 -3.92
CA GLY A 26 -20.60 -3.57 -4.58
C GLY A 26 -21.65 -4.17 -5.50
N GLY A 27 -21.63 -5.48 -5.76
CA GLY A 27 -22.65 -6.23 -6.51
C GLY A 27 -22.67 -5.96 -8.02
N TRP A 28 -22.63 -4.70 -8.43
CA TRP A 28 -22.61 -4.21 -9.80
C TRP A 28 -21.61 -3.05 -9.95
N LEU A 29 -21.39 -2.54 -11.16
CA LEU A 29 -20.33 -1.56 -11.43
C LEU A 29 -20.51 -0.25 -10.63
N GLY A 30 -21.70 0.35 -10.61
CA GLY A 30 -21.92 1.60 -9.87
C GLY A 30 -21.81 1.42 -8.35
N GLY A 31 -22.29 0.29 -7.81
CA GLY A 31 -22.10 -0.02 -6.39
C GLY A 31 -20.62 -0.22 -6.04
N ALA A 32 -19.84 -0.86 -6.92
CA ALA A 32 -18.41 -0.98 -6.74
C ALA A 32 -17.70 0.38 -6.78
N LEU A 33 -18.08 1.26 -7.72
CA LEU A 33 -17.57 2.63 -7.79
C LEU A 33 -17.87 3.41 -6.51
N GLN A 34 -19.09 3.33 -5.96
CA GLN A 34 -19.46 3.99 -4.70
C GLN A 34 -18.57 3.52 -3.54
N TRP A 35 -18.43 2.21 -3.34
CA TRP A 35 -17.58 1.65 -2.28
C TRP A 35 -16.09 1.97 -2.48
N HIS A 36 -15.63 2.02 -3.73
CA HIS A 36 -14.27 2.38 -4.04
C HIS A 36 -14.00 3.87 -3.77
N PHE A 37 -14.87 4.78 -4.19
CA PHE A 37 -14.66 6.20 -3.90
C PHE A 37 -14.81 6.53 -2.42
N ALA A 38 -15.72 5.87 -1.70
CA ALA A 38 -15.85 6.04 -0.25
C ALA A 38 -14.54 5.70 0.47
N GLY A 39 -13.95 4.53 0.17
CA GLY A 39 -12.67 4.16 0.76
C GLY A 39 -11.48 4.95 0.20
N MET A 40 -11.55 5.46 -1.04
CA MET A 40 -10.51 6.31 -1.64
C MET A 40 -10.33 7.59 -0.84
N TRP A 41 -11.42 8.25 -0.46
CA TRP A 41 -11.33 9.47 0.36
C TRP A 41 -10.75 9.19 1.73
N LEU A 42 -11.16 8.10 2.37
CA LEU A 42 -10.57 7.68 3.65
C LEU A 42 -9.07 7.42 3.48
N PHE A 43 -8.66 6.64 2.49
CA PHE A 43 -7.26 6.32 2.25
C PHE A 43 -6.43 7.57 1.91
N GLY A 44 -6.92 8.40 0.98
CA GLY A 44 -6.23 9.59 0.50
C GLY A 44 -6.05 10.64 1.59
N ILE A 45 -7.12 10.99 2.31
CA ILE A 45 -7.05 12.01 3.38
C ILE A 45 -6.15 11.52 4.53
N ASN A 46 -6.31 10.29 4.98
CA ASN A 46 -5.45 9.73 6.04
C ASN A 46 -4.00 9.65 5.59
N GLY A 47 -3.74 9.25 4.34
CA GLY A 47 -2.40 9.22 3.77
C GLY A 47 -1.74 10.60 3.72
N VAL A 48 -2.47 11.62 3.25
CA VAL A 48 -1.97 13.01 3.22
C VAL A 48 -1.65 13.49 4.63
N LEU A 49 -2.57 13.34 5.59
CA LEU A 49 -2.32 13.74 6.98
C LEU A 49 -1.11 13.02 7.58
N TYR A 50 -1.01 11.71 7.37
CA TYR A 50 0.12 10.91 7.84
C TYR A 50 1.45 11.40 7.26
N LEU A 51 1.51 11.68 5.95
CA LEU A 51 2.73 12.17 5.29
C LEU A 51 3.10 13.57 5.80
N LEU A 52 2.14 14.48 5.91
CA LEU A 52 2.38 15.84 6.42
C LEU A 52 2.92 15.80 7.85
N ILE A 53 2.31 15.01 8.74
CA ILE A 53 2.80 14.83 10.12
C ILE A 53 4.23 14.31 10.12
N ASN A 54 4.54 13.28 9.32
CA ASN A 54 5.88 12.69 9.29
C ASN A 54 6.95 13.66 8.75
N ILE A 55 6.59 14.50 7.78
CA ILE A 55 7.47 15.52 7.19
C ILE A 55 7.70 16.65 8.19
N PHE A 56 6.63 17.28 8.70
CA PHE A 56 6.74 18.44 9.59
C PHE A 56 7.30 18.11 10.97
N SER A 57 7.08 16.89 11.48
CA SER A 57 7.67 16.46 12.75
C SER A 57 9.13 16.00 12.60
N GLY A 58 9.68 15.98 11.38
CA GLY A 58 11.00 15.41 11.06
C GLY A 58 11.12 13.90 11.33
N ARG A 59 10.00 13.21 11.59
CA ARG A 59 9.97 11.78 11.94
C ARG A 59 10.44 10.93 10.77
N LEU A 60 10.13 11.34 9.55
CA LEU A 60 10.52 10.62 8.33
C LEU A 60 12.04 10.41 8.28
N LYS A 61 12.82 11.50 8.39
CA LYS A 61 14.28 11.41 8.37
C LYS A 61 14.83 10.65 9.58
N ARG A 62 14.30 10.91 10.78
CA ARG A 62 14.79 10.33 12.03
C ARG A 62 14.53 8.82 12.15
N LYS A 63 13.39 8.32 11.65
CA LYS A 63 13.03 6.89 11.77
C LYS A 63 13.49 6.02 10.62
N PHE A 64 13.61 6.56 9.39
CA PHE A 64 13.89 5.76 8.21
C PHE A 64 15.33 5.88 7.67
N TRP A 65 16.15 6.79 8.20
CA TRP A 65 17.54 6.99 7.80
C TRP A 65 18.51 6.83 8.98
N PRO A 66 19.74 6.28 8.80
CA PRO A 66 20.34 5.76 7.57
C PRO A 66 19.83 4.37 7.16
N LEU A 67 19.89 4.10 5.85
CA LEU A 67 19.71 2.77 5.27
C LEU A 67 21.09 2.22 4.89
N SER A 68 21.54 1.14 5.56
CA SER A 68 22.80 0.47 5.23
C SER A 68 22.53 -0.78 4.39
N PRO A 69 23.05 -0.89 3.15
CA PRO A 69 22.86 -2.07 2.30
C PRO A 69 23.37 -3.37 2.92
N ARG A 70 24.42 -3.29 3.76
CA ARG A 70 24.97 -4.45 4.48
C ARG A 70 24.04 -4.93 5.58
N GLU A 71 23.40 -4.00 6.31
CA GLU A 71 22.40 -4.33 7.32
C GLU A 71 21.14 -4.89 6.68
N LEU A 72 20.74 -4.39 5.51
CA LEU A 72 19.62 -4.94 4.75
C LEU A 72 19.79 -6.44 4.44
N ILE A 73 20.94 -6.84 3.91
CA ILE A 73 21.19 -8.24 3.56
C ILE A 73 21.18 -9.12 4.83
N ASN A 74 21.82 -8.66 5.90
CA ASN A 74 21.84 -9.37 7.17
C ASN A 74 20.44 -9.52 7.79
N ASP A 75 19.65 -8.43 7.81
CA ASP A 75 18.28 -8.43 8.31
C ASP A 75 17.35 -9.29 7.45
N PHE A 76 17.53 -9.28 6.12
CA PHE A 76 16.74 -10.10 5.21
C PHE A 76 17.00 -11.59 5.42
N ILE A 77 18.28 -11.99 5.55
CA ILE A 77 18.65 -13.37 5.87
C ILE A 77 18.15 -13.76 7.26
N ALA A 78 18.23 -12.86 8.25
CA ALA A 78 17.69 -13.09 9.58
C ALA A 78 16.16 -13.26 9.58
N ALA A 79 15.45 -12.51 8.73
CA ALA A 79 13.99 -12.59 8.56
C ALA A 79 13.59 -13.94 7.99
N LEU A 80 14.27 -14.38 6.92
CA LEU A 80 14.05 -15.71 6.35
C LEU A 80 14.33 -16.85 7.34
N ARG A 81 15.26 -16.64 8.27
CA ARG A 81 15.60 -17.62 9.32
C ARG A 81 14.72 -17.53 10.56
N GLY A 82 13.75 -16.60 10.61
CA GLY A 82 12.91 -16.35 11.79
C GLY A 82 13.67 -15.85 13.03
N LYS A 83 14.93 -15.40 12.85
CA LYS A 83 15.84 -14.98 13.93
C LYS A 83 16.01 -13.47 14.00
N LEU A 84 15.04 -12.70 13.50
CA LEU A 84 15.08 -11.25 13.69
C LEU A 84 15.09 -10.96 15.19
N ALA A 85 16.16 -10.33 15.67
CA ALA A 85 16.26 -9.92 17.06
C ALA A 85 15.24 -8.80 17.31
N HIS A 86 14.17 -9.11 18.04
CA HIS A 86 13.11 -8.16 18.42
C HIS A 86 13.40 -7.53 19.79
N ASN A 87 14.69 -7.33 20.13
CA ASN A 87 15.09 -6.91 21.47
C ASN A 87 14.64 -5.49 21.83
N ASP A 88 14.31 -4.66 20.83
CA ASP A 88 13.72 -3.34 21.03
C ASP A 88 12.58 -3.10 20.03
N LEU A 89 11.34 -3.12 20.52
CA LEU A 89 10.13 -2.87 19.71
C LEU A 89 10.05 -1.42 19.20
N SER A 90 10.84 -0.49 19.76
CA SER A 90 10.85 0.92 19.34
C SER A 90 11.66 1.15 18.07
N HIS A 91 12.61 0.25 17.77
CA HIS A 91 13.55 0.36 16.67
C HIS A 91 13.15 -0.53 15.50
N TYR A 92 12.98 0.08 14.32
CA TYR A 92 12.70 -0.69 13.11
C TYR A 92 14.00 -1.24 12.54
N ASN A 93 14.01 -2.53 12.21
CA ASN A 93 15.09 -3.11 11.40
C ASN A 93 15.02 -2.59 9.96
N THR A 94 16.07 -2.84 9.18
CA THR A 94 16.23 -2.28 7.83
C THR A 94 15.16 -2.80 6.88
N VAL A 95 14.75 -4.06 7.00
CA VAL A 95 13.69 -4.67 6.19
C VAL A 95 12.34 -4.00 6.48
N GLN A 96 12.01 -3.74 7.74
CA GLN A 96 10.81 -3.00 8.14
C GLN A 96 10.83 -1.57 7.63
N LYS A 97 11.97 -0.86 7.76
CA LYS A 97 12.13 0.50 7.22
C LYS A 97 11.86 0.53 5.72
N LEU A 98 12.42 -0.41 4.96
CA LEU A 98 12.17 -0.51 3.52
C LEU A 98 10.73 -0.88 3.20
N ALA A 99 10.12 -1.81 3.94
CA ALA A 99 8.73 -2.19 3.74
C ALA A 99 7.78 -1.00 3.98
N TYR A 100 8.06 -0.18 5.00
CA TYR A 100 7.32 1.06 5.25
C TYR A 100 7.56 2.13 4.19
N LEU A 101 8.80 2.30 3.70
CA LEU A 101 9.08 3.22 2.59
C LEU A 101 8.37 2.77 1.31
N PHE A 102 8.40 1.47 1.02
CA PHE A 102 7.68 0.86 -0.10
C PHE A 102 6.19 1.17 -0.02
N VAL A 103 5.52 0.87 1.10
CA VAL A 103 4.07 1.08 1.21
C VAL A 103 3.68 2.56 1.18
N MET A 104 4.55 3.46 1.65
CA MET A 104 4.33 4.91 1.52
C MET A 104 4.41 5.36 0.05
N ILE A 105 5.43 4.92 -0.69
CA ILE A 105 5.60 5.26 -2.11
C ILE A 105 4.47 4.63 -2.95
N ASP A 106 4.18 3.35 -2.72
CA ASP A 106 3.10 2.62 -3.38
C ASP A 106 1.74 3.27 -3.13
N GLY A 107 1.47 3.72 -1.89
CA GLY A 107 0.28 4.49 -1.54
C GLY A 107 0.15 5.81 -2.31
N ILE A 108 1.26 6.54 -2.53
CA ILE A 108 1.28 7.75 -3.36
C ILE A 108 0.96 7.40 -4.81
N ILE A 109 1.58 6.35 -5.35
CA ILE A 109 1.34 5.88 -6.72
C ILE A 109 -0.13 5.47 -6.90
N LEU A 110 -0.72 4.77 -5.93
CA LEU A 110 -2.13 4.40 -5.91
C LEU A 110 -3.06 5.61 -6.02
N VAL A 111 -2.84 6.63 -5.20
CA VAL A 111 -3.66 7.86 -5.22
C VAL A 111 -3.50 8.58 -6.55
N CYS A 112 -2.27 8.81 -7.00
CA CYS A 112 -2.00 9.55 -8.23
C CYS A 112 -2.55 8.83 -9.47
N SER A 113 -2.28 7.53 -9.63
CA SER A 113 -2.85 6.73 -10.72
C SER A 113 -4.38 6.65 -10.65
N GLY A 114 -4.95 6.54 -9.44
CA GLY A 114 -6.40 6.54 -9.23
C GLY A 114 -7.07 7.85 -9.67
N LEU A 115 -6.43 9.00 -9.41
CA LEU A 115 -6.89 10.31 -9.90
C LEU A 115 -6.88 10.39 -11.42
N VAL A 116 -5.86 9.84 -12.08
CA VAL A 116 -5.81 9.77 -13.56
C VAL A 116 -6.93 8.89 -14.11
N VAL A 117 -7.20 7.74 -13.49
CA VAL A 117 -8.25 6.81 -13.92
C VAL A 117 -9.65 7.40 -13.66
N TRP A 118 -9.84 8.16 -12.59
CA TRP A 118 -11.14 8.76 -12.25
C TRP A 118 -11.43 10.06 -13.01
N LYS A 119 -10.42 10.92 -13.17
CA LYS A 119 -10.56 12.32 -13.60
C LYS A 119 -9.50 12.70 -14.63
N SER A 120 -9.29 11.83 -15.61
CA SER A 120 -8.23 11.96 -16.62
C SER A 120 -8.24 13.30 -17.37
N VAL A 121 -9.44 13.84 -17.66
CA VAL A 121 -9.61 15.12 -18.34
C VAL A 121 -9.28 16.30 -17.43
N GLN A 122 -9.58 16.22 -16.13
CA GLN A 122 -9.24 17.26 -15.16
C GLN A 122 -7.75 17.26 -14.77
N PHE A 123 -7.04 16.15 -14.94
CA PHE A 123 -5.61 16.01 -14.62
C PHE A 123 -4.76 15.64 -15.85
N PRO A 124 -4.72 16.47 -16.91
CA PRO A 124 -4.07 16.12 -18.16
C PRO A 124 -2.55 15.95 -18.02
N LEU A 125 -1.89 16.79 -17.23
CA LEU A 125 -0.44 16.68 -16.97
C LEU A 125 -0.10 15.39 -16.20
N LEU A 126 -0.88 15.07 -15.16
CA LEU A 126 -0.67 13.84 -14.40
C LEU A 126 -0.91 12.60 -15.28
N ARG A 127 -1.93 12.63 -16.13
CA ARG A 127 -2.19 11.58 -17.13
C ARG A 127 -0.98 11.38 -18.03
N GLU A 128 -0.37 12.44 -18.53
CA GLU A 128 0.84 12.36 -19.38
C GLU A 128 2.04 11.79 -18.63
N LEU A 129 2.26 12.18 -17.38
CA LEU A 129 3.32 11.62 -16.53
C LEU A 129 3.17 10.11 -16.29
N PHE A 130 1.93 9.60 -16.25
CA PHE A 130 1.62 8.18 -16.13
C PHE A 130 1.57 7.45 -17.48
N GLY A 131 1.88 8.12 -18.60
CA GLY A 131 1.90 7.50 -19.93
C GLY A 131 0.53 7.32 -20.58
N GLY A 132 -0.48 8.09 -20.14
CA GLY A 132 -1.84 8.03 -20.64
C GLY A 132 -2.81 7.28 -19.73
N TYR A 133 -4.09 7.27 -20.12
CA TYR A 133 -5.16 6.66 -19.34
C TYR A 133 -4.98 5.14 -19.19
N ASP A 134 -4.68 4.44 -20.29
CA ASP A 134 -4.56 2.98 -20.25
C ASP A 134 -3.34 2.53 -19.45
N MET A 135 -2.19 3.20 -19.62
CA MET A 135 -1.01 2.91 -18.81
C MET A 135 -1.26 3.19 -17.32
N ALA A 136 -1.98 4.26 -16.98
CA ALA A 136 -2.37 4.54 -15.59
C ALA A 136 -3.24 3.42 -14.98
N ARG A 137 -4.08 2.74 -15.77
CA ARG A 137 -4.85 1.57 -15.30
C ARG A 137 -3.94 0.39 -14.94
N PHE A 138 -2.92 0.11 -15.76
CA PHE A 138 -1.92 -0.91 -15.45
C PHE A 138 -1.14 -0.55 -14.18
N ILE A 139 -0.65 0.69 -14.10
CA ILE A 139 0.09 1.16 -12.93
C ILE A 139 -0.76 1.06 -11.66
N HIS A 140 -2.02 1.49 -11.73
CA HIS A 140 -2.96 1.38 -10.60
C HIS A 140 -3.18 -0.07 -10.19
N PHE A 141 -3.38 -0.97 -11.16
CA PHE A 141 -3.56 -2.40 -10.88
C PHE A 141 -2.33 -3.03 -10.21
N TYR A 142 -1.13 -2.73 -10.70
CA TYR A 142 0.11 -3.24 -10.11
C TYR A 142 0.36 -2.68 -8.72
N ALA A 143 0.10 -1.38 -8.49
CA ALA A 143 0.22 -0.77 -7.17
C ALA A 143 -0.81 -1.38 -6.19
N MET A 144 -2.06 -1.60 -6.63
CA MET A 144 -3.06 -2.33 -5.83
C MET A 144 -2.57 -3.73 -5.46
N SER A 145 -1.96 -4.45 -6.41
CA SER A 145 -1.42 -5.79 -6.18
C SER A 145 -0.23 -5.77 -5.21
N GLY A 146 0.65 -4.77 -5.33
CA GLY A 146 1.77 -4.54 -4.41
C GLY A 146 1.31 -4.28 -2.97
N MET A 147 0.32 -3.40 -2.80
CA MET A 147 -0.32 -3.13 -1.51
C MET A 147 -0.93 -4.41 -0.90
N VAL A 148 -1.65 -5.20 -1.69
CA VAL A 148 -2.22 -6.48 -1.23
C VAL A 148 -1.11 -7.44 -0.79
N GLY A 149 -0.04 -7.57 -1.58
CA GLY A 149 1.12 -8.40 -1.23
C GLY A 149 1.78 -7.96 0.08
N PHE A 150 1.99 -6.64 0.26
CA PHE A 150 2.49 -6.08 1.51
C PHE A 150 1.59 -6.44 2.70
N VAL A 151 0.27 -6.27 2.58
CA VAL A 151 -0.68 -6.61 3.65
C VAL A 151 -0.60 -8.10 4.01
N VAL A 152 -0.56 -8.99 3.02
CA VAL A 152 -0.44 -10.44 3.26
C VAL A 152 0.85 -10.76 4.02
N VAL A 153 2.00 -10.28 3.55
CA VAL A 153 3.29 -10.50 4.23
C VAL A 153 3.28 -9.90 5.63
N HIS A 154 2.72 -8.69 5.79
CA HIS A 154 2.62 -8.03 7.10
C HIS A 154 1.77 -8.85 8.08
N LEU A 155 0.62 -9.36 7.66
CA LEU A 155 -0.25 -10.18 8.50
C LEU A 155 0.41 -11.51 8.88
N ILE A 156 1.15 -12.15 7.96
CA ILE A 156 1.94 -13.35 8.28
C ILE A 156 2.98 -13.03 9.36
N MET A 157 3.72 -11.94 9.22
CA MET A 157 4.73 -11.53 10.20
C MET A 157 4.12 -11.24 11.58
N VAL A 158 2.95 -10.60 11.63
CA VAL A 158 2.23 -10.34 12.88
C VAL A 158 1.73 -11.64 13.52
N ALA A 159 1.22 -12.59 12.73
CA ALA A 159 0.77 -13.89 13.22
C ALA A 159 1.93 -14.74 13.78
N LEU A 160 3.11 -14.66 13.15
CA LEU A 160 4.32 -15.35 13.62
C LEU A 160 4.88 -14.75 14.92
N VAL A 161 4.59 -13.48 15.21
CA VAL A 161 5.08 -12.78 16.42
C VAL A 161 3.92 -12.12 17.18
N PRO A 162 3.03 -12.89 17.83
CA PRO A 162 1.77 -12.38 18.38
C PRO A 162 1.95 -11.36 19.53
N ARG A 163 3.12 -11.32 20.17
CA ARG A 163 3.46 -10.27 21.15
C ARG A 163 3.39 -8.87 20.54
N THR A 164 3.71 -8.73 19.26
CA THR A 164 3.63 -7.45 18.54
C THR A 164 2.17 -6.99 18.37
N LEU A 165 1.24 -7.91 18.14
CA LEU A 165 -0.19 -7.59 18.02
C LEU A 165 -0.75 -7.01 19.33
N LEU A 166 -0.39 -7.59 20.47
CA LEU A 166 -0.81 -7.09 21.78
C LEU A 166 -0.27 -5.68 22.05
N ALA A 167 1.00 -5.42 21.69
CA ALA A 167 1.60 -4.10 21.81
C ALA A 167 0.91 -3.07 20.89
N MET A 168 0.52 -3.46 19.66
CA MET A 168 -0.22 -2.60 18.74
C MET A 168 -1.60 -2.20 19.27
N LEU A 169 -2.32 -3.13 19.92
CA LEU A 169 -3.65 -2.86 20.50
C LEU A 169 -3.58 -2.03 21.79
N ARG A 170 -2.56 -2.24 22.62
CA ARG A 170 -2.42 -1.56 23.92
C ARG A 170 -1.62 -0.26 23.86
N GLY A 171 -0.88 -0.04 22.77
CA GLY A 171 0.04 1.09 22.62
C GLY A 171 1.23 1.05 23.59
N ARG A 172 1.49 -0.09 24.23
CA ARG A 172 2.54 -0.34 25.23
C ARG A 172 2.99 -1.79 25.13
#